data_AF-A0A0R3EUK8-F1
#
_entry.id   AF-A0A0R3EUK8-F1
#
_cell.length_a   1.000
_cell.length_b   1.000
_cell.length_c   1.000
_cell.angle_alpha   90.00
_cell.angle_beta   90.00
_cell.angle_gamma   90.00
#
_symmetry.space_group_name_H-M   'P 1'
#
loop_
_entity.id
_entity.type
_entity.pdbx_description
1 polymer ?
#
loop_
_entity_poly.entity_id
_entity_poly.type
_entity_poly.pdbx_seq_one_letter_code
_entity_poly.pdbx_strand_id
1 'polypeptide(L)'
;MPTFHRVVTLHRFIHAPDADTAHERAHHGMQIDRNMPPDRFSIVESALVEHTAVLPYLHAGEDDDLWQVSIRVSARLRTANALAATEAAHQLVTVDPRKARDDAFEFEIQVSDDEHQIRLAG
;
A
#
# COMPACT_ATOMS: atom_id res chain seq x y z
N MET A 1 4.56 14.89 20.65
CA MET A 1 4.83 14.19 19.37
C MET A 1 3.91 14.79 18.33
N PRO A 2 4.45 15.47 17.30
CA PRO A 2 3.66 16.02 16.20
C PRO A 2 2.87 14.91 15.49
N THR A 3 1.80 15.32 14.81
CA THR A 3 0.99 14.44 13.98
C THR A 3 1.38 14.65 12.52
N PHE A 4 1.53 13.57 11.79
CA PHE A 4 1.81 13.55 10.36
C PHE A 4 0.73 12.76 9.63
N HIS A 5 0.41 13.21 8.43
CA HIS A 5 -0.41 12.46 7.49
C HIS A 5 0.49 11.83 6.43
N ARG A 6 0.25 10.56 6.13
CA ARG A 6 0.98 9.77 5.15
C ARG A 6 0.01 8.95 4.34
N VAL A 7 0.29 8.85 3.05
CA VAL A 7 -0.42 7.97 2.13
C VAL A 7 0.51 6.84 1.75
N VAL A 8 0.07 5.63 2.02
CA VAL A 8 0.74 4.39 1.64
C VAL A 8 0.02 3.81 0.44
N THR A 9 0.75 3.50 -0.62
CA THR A 9 0.21 2.78 -1.77
C THR A 9 0.90 1.42 -1.85
N LEU A 10 0.11 0.35 -1.74
CA LEU A 10 0.53 -1.01 -2.02
C LEU A 10 0.22 -1.33 -3.48
N HIS A 11 1.23 -1.65 -4.27
CA HIS A 11 1.09 -2.16 -5.62
C HIS A 11 1.30 -3.67 -5.61
N ARG A 12 0.30 -4.41 -6.11
CA ARG A 12 0.38 -5.86 -6.34
C ARG A 12 0.16 -6.16 -7.82
N PHE A 13 0.81 -7.20 -8.30
CA PHE A 13 0.74 -7.63 -9.70
C PHE A 13 0.12 -9.03 -9.74
N ILE A 14 -1.09 -9.14 -10.27
CA ILE A 14 -1.96 -10.30 -10.09
C ILE A 14 -2.36 -10.87 -11.44
N HIS A 15 -2.14 -12.17 -11.66
CA HIS A 15 -2.81 -12.89 -12.74
C HIS A 15 -4.25 -13.16 -12.37
N ALA A 16 -5.19 -12.70 -13.20
CA ALA A 16 -6.61 -12.90 -13.00
C ALA A 16 -7.38 -12.80 -14.33
N PRO A 17 -8.48 -13.56 -14.48
CA PRO A 17 -9.29 -13.53 -15.70
C PRO A 17 -10.01 -12.20 -15.92
N ASP A 18 -10.20 -11.39 -14.87
CA ASP A 18 -10.89 -10.11 -14.90
C ASP A 18 -10.46 -9.19 -13.75
N ALA A 19 -10.87 -7.92 -13.85
CA ALA A 19 -10.52 -6.87 -12.90
C ALA A 19 -11.09 -7.11 -11.49
N ASP A 20 -12.29 -7.71 -11.40
CA ASP A 20 -12.95 -7.98 -10.11
C ASP A 20 -12.20 -9.08 -9.35
N THR A 21 -11.81 -10.15 -10.04
CA THR A 21 -10.98 -11.21 -9.48
C THR A 21 -9.59 -10.69 -9.07
N ALA A 22 -9.00 -9.80 -9.87
CA ALA A 22 -7.74 -9.15 -9.52
C ALA A 22 -7.89 -8.31 -8.24
N HIS A 23 -8.97 -7.54 -8.12
CA HIS A 23 -9.30 -6.76 -6.94
C HIS A 23 -9.38 -7.63 -5.69
N GLU A 24 -10.19 -8.68 -5.71
CA GLU A 24 -10.38 -9.58 -4.56
C GLU A 24 -9.06 -10.25 -4.14
N ARG A 25 -8.30 -10.77 -5.10
CA ARG A 25 -7.01 -11.43 -4.86
C ARG A 25 -5.96 -10.48 -4.28
N ALA A 26 -5.94 -9.22 -4.75
CA ALA A 26 -5.00 -8.23 -4.23
C ALA A 26 -5.26 -7.88 -2.75
N HIS A 27 -6.49 -8.00 -2.26
CA HIS A 27 -6.81 -7.82 -0.83
C HIS A 27 -6.51 -9.07 0.00
N HIS A 28 -6.45 -10.26 -0.61
CA HIS A 28 -6.14 -11.49 0.11
C HIS A 28 -4.74 -11.47 0.73
N GLY A 29 -4.69 -11.65 2.05
CA GLY A 29 -3.44 -11.63 2.82
C GLY A 29 -2.93 -10.23 3.14
N MET A 30 -3.54 -9.16 2.62
CA MET A 30 -3.22 -7.79 3.02
C MET A 30 -3.76 -7.51 4.43
N GLN A 31 -2.94 -6.88 5.27
CA GLN A 31 -3.33 -6.41 6.59
C GLN A 31 -2.85 -4.98 6.81
N ILE A 32 -3.61 -4.24 7.62
CA ILE A 32 -3.21 -2.93 8.14
C ILE A 32 -2.84 -3.13 9.59
N ASP A 33 -1.55 -3.21 9.88
CA ASP A 33 -1.06 -3.44 11.23
C ASP A 33 -0.99 -2.14 12.03
N ARG A 34 -2.05 -1.87 12.77
CA ARG A 34 -2.15 -0.69 13.65
C ARG A 34 -1.33 -0.83 14.94
N ASN A 35 -0.81 -2.02 15.25
CA ASN A 35 -0.18 -2.34 16.52
C ASN A 35 1.35 -2.52 16.42
N MET A 36 1.91 -2.56 15.21
CA MET A 36 3.33 -2.85 15.01
C MET A 36 4.09 -1.75 14.25
N PRO A 37 4.12 -0.48 14.72
CA PRO A 37 5.20 0.38 14.29
C PRO A 37 6.55 -0.16 14.83
N PRO A 38 7.63 -0.10 14.04
CA PRO A 38 8.97 -0.60 14.43
C PRO A 38 9.54 0.15 15.64
N ASP A 39 9.05 1.36 15.87
CA ASP A 39 9.48 2.27 16.90
C ASP A 39 8.46 2.31 18.05
N ARG A 40 8.95 2.08 19.28
CA ARG A 40 8.16 2.12 20.54
C ARG A 40 7.52 3.48 20.81
N PHE A 41 7.87 4.50 20.03
CA PHE A 41 7.35 5.85 20.19
C PHE A 41 6.35 6.24 19.10
N SER A 42 6.07 5.42 18.10
CA SER A 42 5.09 5.76 17.07
C SER A 42 3.68 5.30 17.44
N ILE A 43 2.69 6.18 17.25
CA ILE A 43 1.27 5.87 17.49
C ILE A 43 0.51 6.03 16.17
N VAL A 44 -0.21 4.98 15.77
CA VAL A 44 -1.17 5.03 14.66
C VAL A 44 -2.50 5.54 15.20
N GLU A 45 -2.88 6.78 14.87
CA GLU A 45 -4.16 7.35 15.28
C GLU A 45 -5.31 6.82 14.41
N SER A 46 -5.06 6.69 13.11
CA SER A 46 -6.01 6.11 12.15
C SER A 46 -5.28 5.57 10.93
N ALA A 47 -5.83 4.50 10.34
CA ALA A 47 -5.37 3.92 9.09
C ALA A 47 -6.56 3.32 8.33
N LEU A 48 -6.84 3.81 7.13
CA LEU A 48 -8.03 3.47 6.34
C LEU A 48 -7.66 3.27 4.88
N VAL A 49 -8.20 2.23 4.25
CA VAL A 49 -8.16 2.08 2.79
C VAL A 49 -9.12 3.11 2.20
N GLU A 50 -8.60 4.00 1.36
CA GLU A 50 -9.39 5.04 0.69
C GLU A 50 -9.88 4.59 -0.67
N HIS A 51 -9.01 3.92 -1.42
CA HIS A 51 -9.25 3.60 -2.81
C HIS A 51 -8.44 2.37 -3.25
N THR A 52 -8.99 1.63 -4.20
CA THR A 52 -8.27 0.59 -4.92
C THR A 52 -8.45 0.80 -6.42
N ALA A 53 -7.34 1.00 -7.13
CA ALA A 53 -7.33 1.06 -8.58
C ALA A 53 -6.89 -0.29 -9.15
N VAL A 54 -7.54 -0.75 -10.20
CA VAL A 54 -7.21 -1.98 -10.92
C VAL A 54 -7.04 -1.64 -12.39
N LEU A 55 -5.86 -1.89 -12.93
CA LEU A 55 -5.51 -1.55 -14.31
C LEU A 55 -4.83 -2.75 -14.98
N PRO A 56 -5.09 -3.03 -16.27
CA PRO A 56 -4.29 -3.98 -17.04
C PRO A 56 -2.82 -3.57 -17.00
N TYR A 57 -1.92 -4.52 -16.77
CA TYR A 57 -0.49 -4.28 -16.68
C TYR A 57 0.25 -5.00 -17.80
N LEU A 58 0.63 -4.23 -18.82
CA LEU A 58 1.35 -4.73 -19.98
C LEU A 58 2.83 -4.91 -19.63
N HIS A 59 3.25 -6.14 -19.43
CA HIS A 59 4.65 -6.49 -19.17
C HIS A 59 5.18 -7.44 -20.25
N ALA A 60 6.42 -7.22 -20.68
CA ALA A 60 7.02 -8.05 -21.72
C ALA A 60 7.28 -9.47 -21.19
N GLY A 61 6.71 -10.47 -21.86
CA GLY A 61 6.85 -11.88 -21.48
C GLY A 61 5.74 -12.42 -20.59
N GLU A 62 4.73 -11.60 -20.26
CA GLU A 62 3.55 -11.99 -19.52
C GLU A 62 2.30 -12.01 -20.40
N ASP A 63 1.29 -12.77 -19.98
CA ASP A 63 0.00 -12.90 -20.65
C ASP A 63 -0.89 -11.66 -20.43
N ASP A 64 -1.92 -11.51 -21.25
CA ASP A 64 -2.90 -10.40 -21.20
C ASP A 64 -3.78 -10.42 -19.92
N ASP A 65 -3.61 -11.41 -19.04
CA ASP A 65 -4.37 -11.59 -17.80
C ASP A 65 -3.69 -10.98 -16.57
N LEU A 66 -2.66 -10.16 -16.78
CA LEU A 66 -1.90 -9.50 -15.73
C LEU A 66 -2.46 -8.11 -15.38
N TRP A 67 -2.69 -7.89 -14.08
CA TRP A 67 -3.26 -6.66 -13.55
C TRP A 67 -2.34 -6.04 -12.51
N GLN A 68 -2.20 -4.72 -12.54
CA GLN A 68 -1.65 -3.95 -11.45
C GLN A 68 -2.80 -3.45 -10.57
N VAL A 69 -2.81 -3.88 -9.32
CA VAL A 69 -3.75 -3.43 -8.31
C VAL A 69 -3.05 -2.52 -7.32
N SER A 70 -3.54 -1.29 -7.20
CA SER A 70 -2.96 -0.24 -6.35
C SER A 70 -3.93 0.10 -5.22
N ILE A 71 -3.57 -0.28 -3.99
CA ILE A 71 -4.40 -0.08 -2.80
C ILE A 71 -3.83 1.09 -2.00
N ARG A 72 -4.60 2.16 -1.90
CA ARG A 72 -4.24 3.39 -1.19
C ARG A 72 -4.76 3.39 0.23
N VAL A 73 -3.85 3.53 1.19
CA VAL A 73 -4.13 3.61 2.62
C VAL A 73 -3.70 4.96 3.16
N SER A 74 -4.62 5.68 3.78
CA SER A 74 -4.38 6.96 4.43
C SER A 74 -4.17 6.75 5.90
N ALA A 75 -3.07 7.30 6.41
CA ALA A 75 -2.59 7.08 7.76
C ALA A 75 -2.32 8.39 8.48
N ARG A 76 -2.79 8.47 9.72
CA ARG A 76 -2.49 9.56 10.65
C ARG A 76 -1.62 9.02 11.78
N LEU A 77 -0.41 9.56 11.90
CA LEU A 77 0.65 9.01 12.72
C LEU A 77 1.17 10.08 13.68
N ARG A 78 1.35 9.74 14.95
CA ARG A 78 2.08 10.57 15.91
C ARG A 78 3.46 9.98 16.13
N THR A 79 4.47 10.69 15.66
CA THR A 79 5.88 10.26 15.69
C THR A 79 6.78 11.40 16.17
N ALA A 80 8.07 11.13 16.37
CA ALA A 80 9.02 12.14 16.82
C ALA A 80 9.32 13.18 15.72
N ASN A 81 9.36 12.75 14.45
CA ASN A 81 9.67 13.56 13.29
C ASN A 81 9.09 12.95 11.99
N ALA A 82 9.20 13.68 10.89
CA ALA A 82 8.63 13.29 9.60
C ALA A 82 9.23 12.01 9.00
N LEU A 83 10.51 11.72 9.28
CA LEU A 83 11.19 10.50 8.82
C LEU A 83 10.61 9.27 9.52
N ALA A 84 10.48 9.34 10.85
CA ALA A 84 9.84 8.29 11.65
C ALA A 84 8.38 8.05 11.23
N ALA A 85 7.65 9.09 10.81
CA ALA A 85 6.31 8.92 10.24
C ALA A 85 6.32 8.16 8.92
N THR A 86 7.28 8.43 8.04
CA THR A 86 7.42 7.71 6.77
C THR A 86 7.81 6.24 6.98
N GLU A 87 8.74 5.96 7.88
CA GLU A 87 9.12 4.58 8.24
C GLU A 87 7.96 3.80 8.87
N ALA A 88 7.25 4.42 9.82
CA ALA A 88 6.07 3.82 10.45
C ALA A 88 4.94 3.58 9.43
N ALA A 89 4.72 4.50 8.50
CA ALA A 89 3.74 4.32 7.42
C ALA A 89 4.12 3.18 6.48
N HIS A 90 5.40 3.05 6.12
CA HIS A 90 5.87 1.96 5.25
C HIS A 90 5.59 0.57 5.85
N GLN A 91 5.62 0.46 7.17
CA GLN A 91 5.40 -0.82 7.87
C GLN A 91 3.93 -1.05 8.26
N LEU A 92 3.05 -0.08 8.01
CA LEU A 92 1.63 -0.15 8.36
C LEU A 92 0.88 -1.18 7.52
N VAL A 93 1.30 -1.41 6.28
CA VAL A 93 0.68 -2.37 5.37
C VAL A 93 1.60 -3.57 5.24
N THR A 94 1.04 -4.76 5.49
CA THR A 94 1.73 -6.03 5.33
C THR A 94 0.94 -6.93 4.41
N VAL A 95 1.64 -7.85 3.74
CA VAL A 95 1.04 -8.92 2.93
C VAL A 95 1.56 -10.24 3.47
N ASP A 96 0.66 -11.19 3.74
CA ASP A 96 1.04 -12.56 4.13
C ASP A 96 2.05 -13.11 3.11
N PRO A 97 3.28 -13.47 3.52
CA PRO A 97 4.31 -13.96 2.60
C PRO A 97 3.89 -15.18 1.78
N ARG A 98 2.93 -15.98 2.26
CA ARG A 98 2.40 -17.11 1.51
C ARG A 98 1.48 -16.65 0.38
N LYS A 99 0.75 -15.56 0.58
CA LYS A 99 -0.15 -14.96 -0.42
C LYS A 99 0.59 -14.07 -1.40
N ALA A 100 1.64 -13.39 -0.94
CA ALA A 100 2.52 -12.63 -1.83
C ALA A 100 3.22 -13.50 -2.89
N ARG A 101 3.41 -14.81 -2.63
CA ARG A 101 3.97 -15.74 -3.61
C ARG A 101 3.02 -16.09 -4.75
N ASP A 102 1.73 -15.80 -4.59
CA ASP A 102 0.73 -15.98 -5.63
C ASP A 102 0.72 -14.78 -6.61
N ASP A 103 1.46 -13.69 -6.30
CA ASP A 103 1.62 -12.53 -7.17
C ASP A 103 2.60 -12.86 -8.30
N ALA A 104 2.38 -12.23 -9.47
CA ALA A 104 3.25 -12.35 -10.62
C ALA A 104 4.66 -11.80 -10.32
N PHE A 105 4.72 -10.71 -9.56
CA PHE A 105 5.95 -10.02 -9.17
C PHE A 105 5.95 -9.69 -7.67
N GLU A 106 7.12 -9.31 -7.16
CA GLU A 106 7.22 -8.75 -5.82
C GLU A 106 6.34 -7.49 -5.71
N PHE A 107 5.57 -7.41 -4.62
CA PHE A 107 4.73 -6.25 -4.36
C PHE A 107 5.59 -5.05 -3.95
N GLU A 108 5.10 -3.85 -4.24
CA GLU A 108 5.80 -2.61 -3.89
C GLU A 108 4.98 -1.80 -2.88
N ILE A 109 5.66 -1.21 -1.90
CA ILE A 109 5.05 -0.26 -0.96
C ILE A 109 5.70 1.10 -1.18
N GLN A 110 4.87 2.09 -1.49
CA GLN A 110 5.29 3.48 -1.64
C GLN A 110 4.63 4.32 -0.55
N VAL A 111 5.39 5.25 0.03
CA VAL A 111 4.89 6.20 1.03
C VAL A 111 5.09 7.61 0.50
N SER A 112 4.01 8.40 0.53
CA SER A 112 4.01 9.81 0.15
C SER A 112 3.46 10.67 1.28
N ASP A 113 3.84 11.94 1.29
CA ASP A 113 3.10 12.97 2.02
C ASP A 113 1.96 13.50 1.12
N ASP A 114 0.85 13.93 1.74
CA ASP A 114 -0.29 14.49 1.00
C ASP A 114 0.09 15.77 0.24
N GLU A 115 1.13 16.50 0.69
CA GLU A 115 1.62 17.72 0.04
C GLU A 115 2.28 17.45 -1.33
N HIS A 116 2.94 16.30 -1.53
CA HIS A 116 3.53 15.94 -2.83
C HIS A 116 2.47 15.63 -3.89
N GLN A 117 1.32 15.10 -3.51
CA GLN A 117 0.32 14.68 -4.49
C GLN A 117 -0.46 15.86 -5.08
N ILE A 118 -0.67 16.93 -4.30
CA ILE A 118 -1.32 18.16 -4.80
C ILE A 118 -0.46 18.85 -5.86
N ARG A 119 0.88 18.73 -5.79
CA ARG A 119 1.79 19.36 -6.76
C ARG A 119 1.91 18.62 -8.10
N LEU A 120 1.54 17.34 -8.16
CA LEU A 120 1.60 16.55 -9.39
C LEU A 120 0.28 16.57 -10.18
N ALA A 121 -0.79 17.10 -9.61
CA ALA A 121 -2.11 17.24 -10.23
C ALA A 121 -2.45 18.69 -10.64
N GLY A 122 -1.49 19.62 -10.54
CA GLY A 122 -1.63 21.05 -10.86
C GLY A 122 -0.84 21.48 -12.08
#